data_AF-A0A3R8LMQ4-F1
#
_entry.id   AF-A0A3R8LMQ4-F1
#
_cell.length_a   1.000
_cell.length_b   1.000
_cell.length_c   1.000
_cell.angle_alpha   90.00
_cell.angle_beta   90.00
_cell.angle_gamma   90.00
#
_symmetry.space_group_name_H-M   'P 1'
#
loop_
_entity.id
_entity.type
_entity.pdbx_description
1 polymer ?
#
loop_
_entity_poly.entity_id
_entity_poly.type
_entity_poly.pdbx_seq_one_letter_code
_entity_poly.pdbx_strand_id
1 'polypeptide(L)' 'MAMEGQRMKQNQSYTAEFRTEVVRMVLEQGLSQAEVAARLGVPKGSLANWVVKAKGPSKPFSGAL' A
#
# COMPACT_ATOMS: atom_id res chain seq x y z
N MET A 1 16.30 12.70 17.44
CA MET A 1 15.40 11.62 16.97
C MET A 1 15.64 11.44 15.48
N ALA A 2 16.63 10.62 15.12
CA ALA A 2 16.94 10.31 13.73
C ALA A 2 16.03 9.16 13.28
N MET A 3 15.24 9.42 12.24
CA MET A 3 14.52 8.39 11.48
C MET A 3 15.56 7.58 10.70
N GLU A 4 16.24 6.66 11.38
CA GLU A 4 17.28 5.81 10.78
C GLU A 4 16.65 4.79 9.83
N GLY A 5 17.24 4.72 8.64
CA GLY A 5 16.75 3.96 7.51
C GLY A 5 16.81 2.44 7.71
N GLN A 6 15.86 1.79 7.04
CA GLN A 6 16.00 0.51 6.37
C GLN A 6 16.62 -0.61 7.22
N ARG A 7 15.79 -1.34 7.95
CA ARG A 7 16.20 -2.66 8.45
C ARG A 7 15.16 -3.71 8.13
N MET A 8 15.67 -4.75 7.46
CA MET A 8 15.18 -6.11 7.31
C MET A 8 13.93 -6.29 6.45
N LYS A 9 14.14 -6.96 5.31
CA LYS A 9 13.17 -7.61 4.42
C LYS A 9 12.35 -8.64 5.21
N GLN A 10 11.62 -8.20 6.22
CA GLN A 10 10.57 -8.99 6.82
C GLN A 10 9.49 -8.99 5.76
N ASN A 11 9.38 -10.11 5.07
CA ASN A 11 8.22 -10.44 4.26
C ASN A 11 7.01 -10.53 5.22
N GLN A 12 6.58 -9.39 5.77
CA GLN A 12 5.25 -9.21 6.32
C GLN A 12 4.34 -9.30 5.10
N SER A 13 4.05 -10.55 4.71
CA SER A 13 3.02 -10.87 3.75
C SER A 13 1.71 -10.39 4.35
N TYR A 14 1.38 -9.13 4.16
CA TYR A 14 0.03 -8.64 4.36
C TYR A 14 -0.89 -9.54 3.54
N THR A 15 -1.87 -10.17 4.18
CA THR A 15 -2.81 -11.06 3.50
C THR A 15 -3.57 -10.30 2.43
N ALA A 16 -4.03 -11.01 1.40
CA ALA A 16 -4.83 -10.39 0.34
C ALA A 16 -6.10 -9.73 0.91
N GLU A 17 -6.70 -10.34 1.93
CA GLU A 17 -7.86 -9.82 2.66
C GLU A 17 -7.54 -8.50 3.34
N PHE A 18 -6.42 -8.41 4.07
CA PHE A 18 -6.02 -7.19 4.74
C PHE A 18 -5.79 -6.06 3.74
N ARG A 19 -5.04 -6.31 2.66
CA ARG A 19 -4.81 -5.32 1.60
C ARG A 19 -6.13 -4.81 1.00
N THR A 20 -7.07 -5.72 0.77
CA THR A 20 -8.38 -5.41 0.20
C THR A 20 -9.18 -4.53 1.16
N GLU A 21 -9.20 -4.87 2.45
CA GLU A 21 -9.89 -4.06 3.47
C GLU A 21 -9.30 -2.65 3.58
N VAL A 22 -7.97 -2.55 3.54
CA VAL A 22 -7.28 -1.25 3.58
C VAL A 22 -7.61 -0.40 2.35
N VAL A 23 -7.57 -1.00 1.16
CA VAL A 23 -7.94 -0.31 -0.08
C VAL A 23 -9.41 0.07 -0.08
N ARG A 24 -10.27 -0.78 0.45
CA ARG A 24 -11.71 -0.54 0.58
C ARG A 24 -12.00 0.65 1.48
N MET A 25 -11.28 0.82 2.58
CA MET A 25 -11.36 2.05 3.39
C MET A 25 -11.03 3.32 2.58
N VAL A 26 -10.00 3.26 1.74
CA VAL A 26 -9.60 4.41 0.90
C VAL A 26 -10.64 4.69 -0.19
N LEU A 27 -11.12 3.66 -0.87
CA LEU A 27 -12.00 3.79 -2.04
C LEU A 27 -13.48 3.96 -1.67
N GLU A 28 -13.98 3.19 -0.71
CA GLU A 28 -15.40 3.22 -0.29
C GLU A 28 -15.67 4.30 0.76
N GLN A 29 -14.78 4.45 1.77
CA GLN A 29 -14.98 5.45 2.83
C GLN A 29 -14.38 6.82 2.47
N GLY A 30 -13.65 6.92 1.35
CA GLY A 30 -13.02 8.16 0.91
C GLY A 30 -11.87 8.63 1.82
N LEU A 31 -11.34 7.75 2.67
CA LEU A 31 -10.26 8.10 3.57
C LEU A 31 -8.95 8.29 2.82
N SER A 32 -8.13 9.25 3.27
CA SER A 32 -6.81 9.45 2.69
C SER A 32 -5.89 8.26 3.01
N GLN A 33 -5.09 7.84 2.03
CA GLN A 33 -4.09 6.79 2.20
C GLN A 33 -3.18 7.04 3.42
N ALA A 34 -2.84 8.30 3.68
CA ALA A 34 -2.02 8.67 4.82
C ALA A 34 -2.69 8.40 6.18
N GLU A 35 -4.00 8.62 6.26
CA GLU A 35 -4.78 8.40 7.47
C GLU A 35 -4.98 6.90 7.70
N VAL A 36 -5.36 6.16 6.66
CA VAL A 36 -5.51 4.70 6.74
C VAL A 36 -4.17 4.04 7.09
N ALA A 37 -3.07 4.54 6.52
CA ALA A 37 -1.72 4.09 6.85
C ALA A 37 -1.35 4.30 8.32
N ALA A 38 -1.66 5.48 8.86
CA ALA A 38 -1.40 5.78 10.27
C ALA A 38 -2.28 4.94 11.20
N ARG A 39 -3.55 4.73 10.85
CA ARG A 39 -4.51 3.94 11.65
C ARG A 39 -4.16 2.46 11.70
N LEU A 40 -3.74 1.88 10.59
CA LEU A 40 -3.45 0.44 10.48
C LEU A 40 -1.96 0.09 10.63
N GLY A 41 -1.10 1.10 10.81
CA GLY A 41 0.35 0.91 10.89
C GLY A 41 0.97 0.37 9.61
N VAL A 42 0.36 0.65 8.44
CA VAL A 42 0.89 0.21 7.14
C VAL A 42 1.77 1.29 6.50
N PRO A 43 2.86 0.90 5.79
CA PRO A 43 3.65 1.85 5.04
C PRO A 43 2.80 2.51 3.94
N LYS A 44 2.82 3.86 3.87
CA LYS A 44 2.11 4.61 2.83
C LYS A 44 2.46 4.14 1.42
N GLY A 45 3.72 3.80 1.17
CA GLY A 45 4.18 3.29 -0.12
C GLY A 45 3.56 1.93 -0.50
N SER A 46 3.43 1.01 0.47
CA SER A 46 2.77 -0.29 0.26
C SER A 46 1.29 -0.12 -0.02
N LEU A 47 0.63 0.76 0.74
CA LEU A 47 -0.78 1.06 0.55
C LEU A 47 -1.05 1.69 -0.82
N ALA A 48 -0.25 2.68 -1.23
CA ALA A 48 -0.37 3.28 -2.55
C ALA A 48 -0.28 2.23 -3.67
N ASN A 49 0.68 1.31 -3.57
CA ASN A 49 0.82 0.21 -4.53
C ASN A 49 -0.39 -0.75 -4.53
N TRP A 50 -1.01 -1.02 -3.37
CA TRP A 50 -2.23 -1.85 -3.30
C TRP A 50 -3.44 -1.15 -3.90
N VAL A 51 -3.62 0.15 -3.64
CA VAL A 51 -4.71 0.94 -4.24
C VAL A 51 -4.58 0.98 -5.76
N VAL A 52 -3.35 1.17 -6.28
CA VAL A 52 -3.09 1.11 -7.72
C VAL A 52 -3.40 -0.28 -8.29
N LYS A 53 -2.94 -1.36 -7.64
CA LYS A 53 -3.26 -2.73 -8.08
C LYS A 53 -4.76 -3.04 -8.05
N ALA A 54 -5.50 -2.54 -7.07
CA ALA A 54 -6.93 -2.77 -6.93
C ALA A 54 -7.75 -1.96 -7.93
N LYS A 55 -7.28 -0.77 -8.32
CA LYS A 55 -7.91 0.09 -9.33
C LYS A 55 -7.72 -0.41 -10.77
N GLY A 56 -7.02 -1.54 -10.95
CA GLY A 56 -6.79 -2.18 -12.24
C GLY A 56 -5.48 -1.74 -12.91
N PRO A 57 -4.99 -2.51 -13.89
CA PRO A 57 -3.70 -2.24 -14.50
C PRO A 57 -3.76 -0.98 -15.37
N SER A 58 -3.29 0.16 -14.84
CA SER A 58 -2.68 1.15 -15.72
C SER A 58 -1.39 0.51 -16.25
N LYS A 59 -1.50 -0.10 -17.43
CA LYS A 59 -0.48 -0.64 -18.35
C LYS A 59 0.92 -0.89 -17.73
N PRO A 60 1.47 -2.11 -17.79
CA PRO A 60 2.84 -2.33 -17.36
C PRO A 60 3.73 -1.34 -18.09
N PHE A 61 4.67 -0.74 -17.36
CA PHE A 61 5.85 -0.15 -17.98
C PHE A 61 6.56 -1.33 -18.67
N SER A 62 6.17 -1.58 -19.93
CA SER A 62 6.85 -2.49 -20.85
C SER A 62 8.20 -1.84 -21.15
N GLY A 63 9.15 -1.99 -20.23
CA GLY A 63 10.56 -1.92 -20.52
C GLY A 63 10.94 -3.17 -21.30
N ALA A 64 10.55 -3.21 -22.58
CA ALA A 64 11.17 -4.06 -23.57
C ALA A 64 12.31 -3.24 -24.18
N LEU A 65 13.53 -3.51 -23.73
CA LEU A 65 14.78 -3.22 -24.44
C LEU A 65 15.37 -4.55 -24.88
#